data_AF-A0A6I5P4H1-F1
#
_entry.id   AF-A0A6I5P4H1-F1
#
_cell.length_a   1.000
_cell.length_b   1.000
_cell.length_c   1.000
_cell.angle_alpha   90.00
_cell.angle_beta   90.00
_cell.angle_gamma   90.00
#
_symmetry.space_group_name_H-M   'P 1'
#
loop_
_entity.id
_entity.type
_entity.pdbx_description
1 polymer ?
#
loop_
_entity_poly.entity_id
_entity_poly.type
_entity_poly.pdbx_seq_one_letter_code
_entity_poly.pdbx_strand_id
1 'polypeptide(L)'
;MAEKPGCTAAHANFLWAHLARLDPAWLIQQAHHIEHKMLEVIAALPPADRATYIAAKAPWPSEVPMVLTRALWKTFPTGEVQRLRSLMYPTDQALFVYQIGNEYAPDDPFGCETLSLTPAGRLTYQRQQRGQIWQQQTNVDPQLLETLKAALADAQAASGSQPRIPPGASRVQIRWGDQTASVDYFQAQNLPGYAQIIQMIDAYLQAFRKIEK
;
A
#
# COMPACT_ATOMS: atom_id res chain seq x y z
N MET A 1 -28.19 30.77 8.28
CA MET A 1 -26.90 31.32 7.82
C MET A 1 -25.91 30.17 7.73
N ALA A 2 -25.51 29.77 6.53
CA ALA A 2 -24.49 28.74 6.35
C ALA A 2 -23.12 29.43 6.48
N GLU A 3 -22.33 29.05 7.49
CA GLU A 3 -20.94 29.48 7.61
C GLU A 3 -20.16 29.05 6.37
N LYS A 4 -19.42 29.97 5.75
CA LYS A 4 -18.53 29.65 4.63
C LYS A 4 -17.39 28.76 5.17
N PRO A 5 -17.32 27.48 4.80
CA PRO A 5 -16.38 26.52 5.42
C PRO A 5 -14.91 26.68 4.97
N GLY A 6 -14.59 27.68 4.14
CA GLY A 6 -13.26 27.82 3.55
C GLY A 6 -12.25 28.62 4.36
N CYS A 7 -12.68 29.52 5.25
CA CYS A 7 -11.76 30.47 5.89
C CYS A 7 -11.08 29.89 7.15
N THR A 8 -11.71 28.96 7.85
CA THR A 8 -11.23 28.47 9.16
C THR A 8 -10.07 27.49 9.05
N ALA A 9 -10.08 26.61 8.04
CA ALA A 9 -9.05 25.59 7.86
C ALA A 9 -7.68 26.18 7.51
N ALA A 10 -7.63 27.20 6.66
CA ALA A 10 -6.37 27.85 6.28
C ALA A 10 -5.69 28.57 7.46
N HIS A 11 -6.47 29.22 8.32
CA HIS A 11 -5.94 29.88 9.53
C HIS A 11 -5.39 28.87 10.54
N ALA A 12 -6.07 27.73 10.72
CA ALA A 12 -5.59 26.67 11.61
C ALA A 12 -4.23 26.11 11.14
N ASN A 13 -4.05 25.82 9.84
CA ASN A 13 -2.78 25.33 9.31
C ASN A 13 -1.63 26.32 9.57
N PHE A 14 -1.88 27.61 9.36
CA PHE A 14 -0.89 28.66 9.59
C PHE A 14 -0.43 28.71 11.06
N LEU A 15 -1.38 28.63 12.00
CA LEU A 15 -1.11 28.65 13.43
C LEU A 15 -0.28 27.42 13.84
N TRP A 16 -0.69 26.22 13.44
CA TRP A 16 0.01 24.99 13.79
C TRP A 16 1.44 24.94 13.24
N ALA A 17 1.66 25.40 12.01
CA ALA A 17 3.00 25.49 11.42
C ALA A 17 3.91 26.49 12.17
N HIS A 18 3.37 27.58 12.72
CA HIS A 18 4.14 28.50 13.54
C HIS A 18 4.48 27.90 14.90
N LEU A 19 3.52 27.26 15.56
CA LEU A 19 3.74 26.57 16.83
C LEU A 19 4.76 25.45 16.69
N ALA A 20 4.76 24.72 15.58
CA ALA A 20 5.75 23.69 15.28
C ALA A 20 7.20 24.22 15.24
N ARG A 21 7.40 25.50 14.93
CA ARG A 21 8.72 26.15 14.94
C ARG A 21 9.08 26.71 16.31
N LEU A 22 8.09 27.24 17.04
CA LEU A 22 8.30 27.93 18.31
C LEU A 22 8.43 26.97 19.49
N ASP A 23 7.59 25.94 19.55
CA ASP A 23 7.57 24.93 20.62
C ASP A 23 7.22 23.53 20.06
N PRO A 24 8.21 22.83 19.48
CA PRO A 24 8.02 21.48 18.95
C PRO A 24 7.53 20.48 20.01
N ALA A 25 8.02 20.61 21.24
CA ALA A 25 7.72 19.67 22.32
C ALA A 25 6.24 19.75 22.73
N TRP A 26 5.71 20.97 22.92
CA TRP A 26 4.29 21.17 23.17
C TRP A 26 3.43 20.68 22.00
N LEU A 27 3.82 21.00 20.76
CA LEU A 27 3.07 20.57 19.57
C LEU A 27 2.99 19.04 19.48
N ILE A 28 4.07 18.32 19.79
CA ILE A 28 4.09 16.85 19.81
C ILE A 28 3.10 16.30 20.86
N GLN A 29 3.02 16.92 22.04
CA GLN A 29 2.04 16.52 23.07
C GLN A 29 0.59 16.72 22.58
N GLN A 30 0.35 17.72 21.73
CA GLN A 30 -0.97 18.03 21.17
C GLN A 30 -1.23 17.36 19.81
N ALA A 31 -0.39 16.42 19.36
CA ALA A 31 -0.44 15.86 18.00
C ALA A 31 -1.82 15.27 17.60
N HIS A 32 -2.57 14.75 18.58
CA HIS A 32 -3.90 14.15 18.42
C HIS A 32 -5.01 15.18 18.10
N HIS A 33 -4.81 16.46 18.38
CA HIS A 33 -5.75 17.54 18.02
C HIS A 33 -5.54 18.09 16.62
N ILE A 34 -4.39 17.81 16.01
CA ILE A 34 -4.05 18.30 14.68
C ILE A 34 -4.60 17.29 13.66
N GLU A 35 -5.17 17.75 12.55
CA GLU A 35 -5.65 16.82 11.51
C GLU A 35 -4.49 16.20 10.70
N HIS A 36 -4.62 14.94 10.25
CA HIS A 36 -3.59 14.28 9.42
C HIS A 36 -3.34 14.96 8.07
N LYS A 37 -4.28 15.75 7.57
CA LYS A 37 -4.13 16.49 6.31
C LYS A 37 -3.19 17.70 6.41
N MET A 38 -2.85 18.15 7.62
CA MET A 38 -2.00 19.31 7.88
C MET A 38 -0.51 18.95 7.83
N LEU A 39 -0.05 18.48 6.67
CA LEU A 39 1.32 17.99 6.50
C LEU A 39 2.36 19.12 6.60
N GLU A 40 1.97 20.39 6.44
CA GLU A 40 2.83 21.56 6.60
C GLU A 40 3.43 21.64 8.01
N VAL A 41 2.76 21.07 9.01
CA VAL A 41 3.27 20.97 10.38
C VAL A 41 4.55 20.14 10.42
N ILE A 42 4.63 19.05 9.66
CA ILE A 42 5.84 18.21 9.58
C ILE A 42 6.98 18.98 8.91
N ALA A 43 6.68 19.74 7.86
CA ALA A 43 7.68 20.56 7.18
C ALA A 43 8.22 21.69 8.07
N ALA A 44 7.37 22.25 8.94
CA ALA A 44 7.73 23.30 9.87
C ALA A 44 8.52 22.82 11.10
N LEU A 45 8.37 21.55 11.49
CA LEU A 45 9.13 20.95 12.60
C LEU A 45 10.64 20.85 12.28
N PRO A 46 11.51 21.01 13.30
CA PRO A 46 12.93 20.67 13.18
C PRO A 46 13.11 19.20 12.74
N PRO A 47 14.11 18.87 11.88
CA PRO A 47 14.29 17.52 11.36
C PRO A 47 14.38 16.41 12.42
N ALA A 48 14.97 16.73 13.58
CA ALA A 48 15.12 15.82 14.71
C ALA A 48 13.78 15.42 15.35
N ASP A 49 12.77 16.30 15.31
CA ASP A 49 11.48 16.13 15.99
C ASP A 49 10.42 15.46 15.12
N ARG A 50 10.62 15.44 13.79
CA ARG A 50 9.63 14.93 12.83
C ARG A 50 9.24 13.48 13.08
N ALA A 51 10.20 12.62 13.41
CA ALA A 51 9.94 11.20 13.68
C ALA A 51 9.07 11.01 14.93
N THR A 52 9.37 11.76 15.99
CA THR A 52 8.62 11.75 17.25
C THR A 52 7.19 12.24 17.05
N TYR A 53 7.01 13.33 16.27
CA TYR A 53 5.68 13.81 15.91
C TYR A 53 4.88 12.77 15.12
N ILE A 54 5.50 12.14 14.11
CA ILE A 54 4.86 11.10 13.30
C ILE A 54 4.41 9.93 14.18
N ALA A 55 5.25 9.48 15.10
CA ALA A 55 4.91 8.42 16.05
C ALA A 55 3.76 8.83 16.99
N ALA A 56 3.77 10.04 17.52
CA ALA A 56 2.71 10.56 18.40
C ALA A 56 1.34 10.69 17.71
N LYS A 57 1.34 10.81 16.37
CA LYS A 57 0.12 10.94 15.56
C LYS A 57 -0.41 9.61 15.01
N ALA A 58 0.30 8.51 15.22
CA ALA A 58 -0.15 7.20 14.77
C ALA A 58 -1.52 6.84 15.43
N PRO A 59 -2.38 6.09 14.73
CA PRO A 59 -2.21 5.58 13.38
C PRO A 59 -2.46 6.64 12.31
N TRP A 60 -1.71 6.54 11.20
CA TRP A 60 -1.88 7.41 10.04
C TRP A 60 -2.87 6.81 9.04
N PRO A 61 -3.71 7.62 8.38
CA PRO A 61 -4.52 7.17 7.26
C PRO A 61 -3.64 6.85 6.05
N SER A 62 -4.17 6.12 5.07
CA SER A 62 -3.45 5.89 3.80
C SER A 62 -3.15 7.19 3.07
N GLU A 63 -2.10 7.17 2.27
CA GLU A 63 -1.69 8.34 1.52
C GLU A 63 -2.71 8.61 0.40
N VAL A 64 -3.43 9.73 0.51
CA VAL A 64 -4.26 10.25 -0.59
C VAL A 64 -3.41 11.26 -1.36
N PRO A 65 -2.96 10.94 -2.60
CA PRO A 65 -2.08 11.82 -3.35
C PRO A 65 -2.84 13.09 -3.80
N MET A 66 -2.67 14.19 -3.06
CA MET A 66 -3.19 15.50 -3.43
C MET A 66 -2.09 16.37 -4.05
N VAL A 67 -2.47 17.35 -4.88
CA VAL A 67 -1.52 18.30 -5.52
C VAL A 67 -0.68 19.02 -4.47
N LEU A 68 -1.29 19.45 -3.37
CA LEU A 68 -0.60 20.12 -2.26
C LEU A 68 0.37 19.19 -1.53
N THR A 69 -0.02 17.94 -1.29
CA THR A 69 0.87 16.92 -0.70
C THR A 69 2.11 16.69 -1.57
N ARG A 70 1.94 16.62 -2.90
CA ARG A 70 3.08 16.49 -3.84
C ARG A 70 3.98 17.71 -3.84
N ALA A 71 3.41 18.91 -3.77
CA ALA A 71 4.18 20.15 -3.70
C ALA A 71 4.99 20.24 -2.39
N LEU A 72 4.38 19.86 -1.27
CA LEU A 72 5.05 19.79 0.02
C LEU A 72 6.22 18.81 0.01
N TRP A 73 6.04 17.61 -0.54
CA TRP A 73 7.13 16.62 -0.59
C TRP A 73 8.36 17.13 -1.35
N LYS A 74 8.19 18.03 -2.32
CA LYS A 74 9.31 18.64 -3.07
C LYS A 74 10.14 19.61 -2.23
N THR A 75 9.66 20.05 -1.06
CA THR A 75 10.43 20.95 -0.18
C THR A 75 11.45 20.21 0.69
N PHE A 76 11.35 18.88 0.79
CA PHE A 76 12.28 18.06 1.56
C PHE A 76 13.38 17.47 0.67
N PRO A 77 14.57 17.18 1.23
CA PRO A 77 15.58 16.36 0.57
C PRO A 77 15.02 14.97 0.20
N THR A 78 15.42 14.40 -0.95
CA THR A 78 14.87 13.13 -1.47
C THR A 78 14.96 11.98 -0.47
N GLY A 79 16.10 11.82 0.21
CA GLY A 79 16.27 10.77 1.23
C GLY A 79 15.38 10.98 2.46
N GLU A 80 15.04 12.22 2.77
CA GLU A 80 14.14 12.54 3.88
C GLU A 80 12.68 12.28 3.54
N VAL A 81 12.23 12.57 2.30
CA VAL A 81 10.87 12.25 1.84
C VAL A 81 10.59 10.76 2.04
N GLN A 82 11.51 9.90 1.60
CA GLN A 82 11.34 8.46 1.69
C GLN A 82 11.28 8.01 3.17
N ARG A 83 12.16 8.54 4.02
CA ARG A 83 12.16 8.27 5.46
C ARG A 83 10.86 8.68 6.16
N LEU A 84 10.38 9.91 5.91
CA LEU A 84 9.16 10.41 6.54
C LEU A 84 7.94 9.63 6.05
N ARG A 85 7.85 9.36 4.73
CA ARG A 85 6.78 8.54 4.17
C ARG A 85 6.80 7.13 4.74
N SER A 86 7.95 6.49 4.94
CA SER A 86 7.99 5.16 5.57
C SER A 86 7.57 5.15 7.04
N LEU A 87 7.65 6.29 7.74
CA LEU A 87 7.19 6.40 9.13
C LEU A 87 5.69 6.69 9.21
N MET A 88 5.18 7.57 8.35
CA MET A 88 3.76 7.95 8.31
C MET A 88 2.92 6.88 7.65
N TYR A 89 3.40 6.38 6.53
CA TYR A 89 2.76 5.35 5.75
C TYR A 89 3.77 4.20 5.74
N PRO A 90 3.91 3.45 6.86
CA PRO A 90 4.71 2.23 6.90
C PRO A 90 4.14 1.25 5.88
N THR A 91 4.59 1.49 4.66
CA THR A 91 4.35 0.83 3.40
C THR A 91 2.88 0.60 3.03
N ASP A 92 2.30 1.56 2.30
CA ASP A 92 1.43 1.25 1.14
C ASP A 92 2.24 0.56 0.02
N GLN A 93 3.58 0.44 0.15
CA GLN A 93 4.32 -0.55 -0.64
C GLN A 93 3.78 -1.92 -0.26
N ALA A 94 3.17 -2.55 -1.24
CA ALA A 94 2.67 -3.90 -1.07
C ALA A 94 3.82 -4.78 -0.58
N LEU A 95 3.65 -5.37 0.61
CA LEU A 95 4.40 -6.53 1.08
C LEU A 95 4.45 -7.58 -0.03
N PHE A 96 3.33 -7.68 -0.73
CA PHE A 96 3.04 -8.73 -1.67
C PHE A 96 2.13 -8.21 -2.78
N VAL A 97 2.53 -8.40 -4.04
CA VAL A 97 1.67 -8.18 -5.21
C VAL A 97 1.54 -9.49 -5.97
N TYR A 98 0.30 -9.89 -6.22
CA TYR A 98 -0.06 -10.99 -7.09
C TYR A 98 -0.79 -10.47 -8.31
N GLN A 99 -0.39 -10.94 -9.48
CA GLN A 99 -1.04 -10.61 -10.73
C GLN A 99 -1.31 -11.89 -11.51
N ILE A 100 -2.51 -12.02 -12.06
CA ILE A 100 -2.94 -13.12 -12.91
C ILE A 100 -3.72 -12.59 -14.10
N GLY A 101 -3.61 -13.31 -15.22
CA GLY A 101 -4.31 -12.98 -16.46
C GLY A 101 -3.59 -11.95 -17.30
N ASN A 102 -4.19 -11.63 -18.43
CA ASN A 102 -3.68 -10.65 -19.37
C ASN A 102 -4.84 -9.93 -20.06
N GLU A 103 -4.92 -8.61 -19.91
CA GLU A 103 -5.98 -7.81 -20.55
C GLU A 103 -5.95 -7.93 -22.08
N TYR A 104 -4.78 -8.19 -22.67
CA TYR A 104 -4.61 -8.29 -24.12
C TYR A 104 -4.75 -9.72 -24.65
N ALA A 105 -5.01 -10.71 -23.79
CA ALA A 105 -5.29 -12.07 -24.21
C ALA A 105 -6.77 -12.16 -24.66
N PRO A 106 -7.03 -12.50 -25.93
CA PRO A 106 -8.40 -12.51 -26.47
C PRO A 106 -9.30 -13.59 -25.85
N ASP A 107 -8.70 -14.59 -25.22
CA ASP A 107 -9.31 -15.74 -24.56
C ASP A 107 -9.40 -15.61 -23.04
N ASP A 108 -8.99 -14.48 -22.44
CA ASP A 108 -9.08 -14.25 -21.00
C ASP A 108 -10.44 -13.63 -20.61
N PRO A 109 -11.35 -14.37 -19.97
CA PRO A 109 -12.67 -13.87 -19.61
C PRO A 109 -12.65 -12.87 -18.43
N PHE A 110 -11.53 -12.74 -17.70
CA PHE A 110 -11.41 -11.90 -16.51
C PHE A 110 -10.46 -10.71 -16.69
N GLY A 111 -9.65 -10.70 -17.76
CA GLY A 111 -8.70 -9.62 -18.05
C GLY A 111 -7.45 -9.72 -17.18
N CYS A 112 -7.02 -8.61 -16.59
CA CYS A 112 -5.88 -8.60 -15.67
C CYS A 112 -6.36 -8.33 -14.24
N GLU A 113 -6.09 -9.25 -13.33
CA GLU A 113 -6.39 -9.10 -11.91
C GLU A 113 -5.10 -8.88 -11.13
N THR A 114 -5.15 -7.95 -10.17
CA THR A 114 -4.03 -7.61 -9.29
C THR A 114 -4.52 -7.57 -7.85
N LEU A 115 -3.83 -8.29 -6.97
CA LEU A 115 -3.99 -8.21 -5.53
C LEU A 115 -2.72 -7.64 -4.92
N SER A 116 -2.86 -6.60 -4.12
CA SER A 116 -1.75 -6.01 -3.38
C SER A 116 -2.06 -5.99 -1.89
N LEU A 117 -1.18 -6.58 -1.10
CA LEU A 117 -1.29 -6.65 0.36
C LEU A 117 -0.23 -5.78 1.01
N THR A 118 -0.62 -4.91 1.93
CA THR A 118 0.31 -4.10 2.72
C THR A 118 0.77 -4.84 3.98
N PRO A 119 1.90 -4.47 4.61
CA PRO A 119 2.32 -5.06 5.89
C PRO A 119 1.34 -4.85 7.04
N ALA A 120 0.46 -3.84 6.94
CA ALA A 120 -0.63 -3.59 7.87
C ALA A 120 -1.85 -4.51 7.66
N GLY A 121 -1.79 -5.44 6.71
CA GLY A 121 -2.86 -6.40 6.44
C GLY A 121 -3.97 -5.86 5.53
N ARG A 122 -3.79 -4.72 4.86
CA ARG A 122 -4.78 -4.22 3.91
C ARG A 122 -4.58 -4.88 2.55
N LEU A 123 -5.60 -5.57 2.07
CA LEU A 123 -5.65 -6.18 0.74
C LEU A 123 -6.46 -5.31 -0.21
N THR A 124 -5.84 -4.91 -1.32
CA THR A 124 -6.49 -4.21 -2.42
C THR A 124 -6.57 -5.14 -3.62
N TYR A 125 -7.77 -5.31 -4.15
CA TYR A 125 -8.05 -5.99 -5.41
C TYR A 125 -8.29 -4.96 -6.50
N GLN A 126 -7.70 -5.19 -7.66
CA GLN A 126 -7.95 -4.44 -8.87
C GLN A 126 -8.19 -5.41 -10.02
N ARG A 127 -9.25 -5.19 -10.80
CA ARG A 127 -9.46 -5.86 -12.07
C ARG A 127 -9.45 -4.85 -13.19
N GLN A 128 -8.74 -5.17 -14.27
CA GLN A 128 -8.73 -4.39 -15.49
C GLN A 128 -9.20 -5.25 -16.65
N GLN A 129 -10.30 -4.85 -17.28
CA GLN A 129 -10.88 -5.58 -18.41
C GLN A 129 -11.43 -4.58 -19.43
N ARG A 130 -10.97 -4.66 -20.68
CA ARG A 130 -11.43 -3.81 -21.80
C ARG A 130 -11.38 -2.32 -21.46
N GLY A 131 -10.30 -1.87 -20.80
CA GLY A 131 -10.10 -0.48 -20.38
C GLY A 131 -10.95 -0.03 -19.18
N GLN A 132 -11.79 -0.89 -18.61
CA GLN A 132 -12.49 -0.61 -17.36
C GLN A 132 -11.69 -1.14 -16.17
N ILE A 133 -11.61 -0.34 -15.11
CA ILE A 133 -10.89 -0.68 -13.88
C ILE A 133 -11.89 -0.74 -12.72
N TRP A 134 -11.92 -1.87 -12.02
CA TRP A 134 -12.64 -2.05 -10.77
C TRP A 134 -11.65 -2.22 -9.64
N GLN A 135 -11.98 -1.65 -8.48
CA GLN A 135 -11.13 -1.73 -7.31
C GLN A 135 -11.96 -1.98 -6.06
N GLN A 136 -11.49 -2.90 -5.21
CA GLN A 136 -12.08 -3.23 -3.93
C GLN A 136 -10.99 -3.37 -2.86
N GLN A 137 -11.34 -3.17 -1.60
CA GLN A 137 -10.41 -3.24 -0.48
C GLN A 137 -11.02 -4.02 0.68
N THR A 138 -10.20 -4.80 1.36
CA THR A 138 -10.56 -5.50 2.61
C THR A 138 -9.34 -5.61 3.53
N ASN A 139 -9.57 -6.04 4.77
CA ASN A 139 -8.50 -6.37 5.69
C ASN A 139 -8.33 -7.89 5.75
N VAL A 140 -7.07 -8.34 5.79
CA VAL A 140 -6.68 -9.73 5.99
C VAL A 140 -6.59 -9.99 7.49
N ASP A 141 -7.06 -11.16 7.90
CA ASP A 141 -6.93 -11.61 9.28
C ASP A 141 -5.44 -11.68 9.68
N PRO A 142 -5.05 -11.21 10.88
CA PRO A 142 -3.64 -11.19 11.30
C PRO A 142 -2.97 -12.58 11.27
N GLN A 143 -3.69 -13.65 11.60
CA GLN A 143 -3.15 -15.01 11.58
C GLN A 143 -2.90 -15.49 10.14
N LEU A 144 -3.81 -15.15 9.22
CA LEU A 144 -3.60 -15.41 7.78
C LEU A 144 -2.43 -14.58 7.23
N LEU A 145 -2.26 -13.34 7.67
CA LEU A 145 -1.12 -12.51 7.28
C LEU A 145 0.22 -13.15 7.68
N GLU A 146 0.33 -13.65 8.90
CA GLU A 146 1.55 -14.34 9.35
C GLU A 146 1.79 -15.65 8.59
N THR A 147 0.71 -16.40 8.29
CA THR A 147 0.79 -17.62 7.46
C THR A 147 1.32 -17.31 6.06
N LEU A 148 0.85 -16.22 5.45
CA LEU A 148 1.31 -15.78 4.14
C LEU A 148 2.78 -15.35 4.16
N LYS A 149 3.22 -14.63 5.20
CA LYS A 149 4.63 -14.25 5.36
C LYS A 149 5.55 -15.46 5.46
N ALA A 150 5.13 -16.49 6.21
CA ALA A 150 5.87 -17.75 6.30
C ALA A 150 5.97 -18.45 4.93
N ALA A 151 4.85 -18.55 4.20
CA ALA A 151 4.84 -19.16 2.87
C ALA A 151 5.70 -18.38 1.85
N LEU A 152 5.75 -17.04 1.95
CA LEU A 152 6.65 -16.22 1.13
C LEU A 152 8.13 -16.47 1.45
N ALA A 153 8.48 -16.65 2.72
CA ALA A 153 9.85 -17.02 3.11
C ALA A 153 10.24 -18.39 2.54
N ASP A 154 9.33 -19.37 2.58
CA ASP A 154 9.55 -20.70 1.98
C ASP A 154 9.70 -20.61 0.46
N ALA A 155 8.83 -19.85 -0.21
CA ALA A 155 8.91 -19.63 -1.66
C ALA A 155 10.22 -18.94 -2.04
N GLN A 156 10.69 -17.98 -1.24
CA GLN A 156 11.97 -17.30 -1.43
C GLN A 156 13.14 -18.27 -1.26
N ALA A 157 13.12 -19.15 -0.25
CA ALA A 157 14.15 -20.16 -0.06
C ALA A 157 14.18 -21.19 -1.20
N ALA A 158 13.01 -21.50 -1.78
CA ALA A 158 12.86 -22.40 -2.92
C ALA A 158 13.12 -21.73 -4.29
N SER A 159 13.30 -20.40 -4.32
CA SER A 159 13.47 -19.65 -5.57
C SER A 159 14.86 -19.87 -6.18
N GLY A 160 15.02 -21.00 -6.86
CA GLY A 160 16.13 -21.29 -7.79
C GLY A 160 15.89 -20.71 -9.19
N SER A 161 16.42 -21.36 -10.22
CA SER A 161 16.17 -20.98 -11.63
C SER A 161 14.66 -20.96 -11.93
N GLN A 162 14.15 -19.81 -12.37
CA GLN A 162 12.73 -19.66 -12.70
C GLN A 162 12.33 -20.70 -13.76
N PRO A 163 11.24 -21.46 -13.55
CA PRO A 163 10.78 -22.43 -14.53
C PRO A 163 10.37 -21.72 -15.82
N ARG A 164 10.71 -22.32 -16.96
CA ARG A 164 10.36 -21.77 -18.28
C ARG A 164 8.83 -21.82 -18.43
N ILE A 165 8.22 -20.64 -18.55
CA ILE A 165 6.78 -20.52 -18.81
C ILE A 165 6.54 -20.87 -20.29
N PRO A 166 5.81 -21.96 -20.60
CA PRO A 166 5.53 -22.30 -21.99
C PRO A 166 4.56 -21.29 -22.62
N PRO A 167 4.58 -21.11 -23.95
CA PRO A 167 3.57 -20.31 -24.64
C PRO A 167 2.15 -20.86 -24.36
N GLY A 168 1.20 -19.96 -24.07
CA GLY A 168 -0.19 -20.34 -23.76
C GLY A 168 -0.45 -20.77 -22.31
N ALA A 169 0.57 -20.79 -21.45
CA ALA A 169 0.40 -21.02 -20.01
C ALA A 169 -0.33 -19.88 -19.30
N SER A 170 -1.06 -20.22 -18.23
CA SER A 170 -1.67 -19.25 -17.32
C SER A 170 -0.58 -18.66 -16.43
N ARG A 171 -0.01 -17.53 -16.85
CA ARG A 171 1.05 -16.86 -16.09
C ARG A 171 0.50 -16.21 -14.81
N VAL A 172 1.20 -16.46 -13.70
CA VAL A 172 1.10 -15.63 -12.50
C VAL A 172 2.41 -14.89 -12.26
N GLN A 173 2.29 -13.68 -11.76
CA GLN A 173 3.43 -12.89 -11.32
C GLN A 173 3.26 -12.55 -9.84
N ILE A 174 4.28 -12.85 -9.07
CA ILE A 174 4.31 -12.67 -7.63
C ILE A 174 5.50 -11.79 -7.30
N ARG A 175 5.26 -10.67 -6.61
CA ARG A 175 6.30 -9.74 -6.18
C ARG A 175 6.25 -9.57 -4.67
N TRP A 176 7.38 -9.68 -4.01
CA TRP A 176 7.52 -9.45 -2.57
C TRP A 176 8.89 -8.81 -2.30
N GLY A 177 8.89 -7.67 -1.60
CA GLY A 177 10.08 -6.82 -1.53
C GLY A 177 10.62 -6.48 -2.93
N ASP A 178 11.92 -6.71 -3.14
CA ASP A 178 12.61 -6.50 -4.43
C ASP A 178 12.58 -7.74 -5.35
N GLN A 179 11.97 -8.85 -4.91
CA GLN A 179 11.92 -10.09 -5.65
C GLN A 179 10.66 -10.16 -6.51
N THR A 180 10.81 -10.71 -7.71
CA THR A 180 9.70 -11.01 -8.61
C THR A 180 9.87 -12.43 -9.15
N ALA A 181 8.85 -13.26 -8.97
CA ALA A 181 8.73 -14.54 -9.64
C ALA A 181 7.62 -14.47 -10.68
N SER A 182 7.88 -15.07 -11.84
CA SER A 182 6.86 -15.35 -12.83
C SER A 182 6.86 -16.84 -13.09
N VAL A 183 5.71 -17.47 -12.93
CA VAL A 183 5.54 -18.92 -13.02
C VAL A 183 4.23 -19.26 -13.72
N ASP A 184 4.13 -20.45 -14.29
CA ASP A 184 2.84 -21.00 -14.71
C ASP A 184 2.01 -21.35 -13.47
N TYR A 185 0.72 -21.02 -13.49
CA TYR A 185 -0.21 -21.21 -12.38
C TYR A 185 -0.28 -22.68 -11.93
N PHE A 186 -0.37 -23.63 -12.85
CA PHE A 186 -0.49 -25.05 -12.52
C PHE A 186 0.84 -25.62 -12.01
N GLN A 187 1.96 -25.18 -12.56
CA GLN A 187 3.28 -25.54 -12.02
C GLN A 187 3.47 -24.99 -10.61
N ALA A 188 3.05 -23.75 -10.36
CA ALA A 188 3.21 -23.09 -9.08
C ALA A 188 2.46 -23.78 -7.93
N GLN A 189 1.35 -24.47 -8.22
CA GLN A 189 0.65 -25.32 -7.25
C GLN A 189 1.48 -26.52 -6.75
N ASN A 190 2.56 -26.87 -7.45
CA ASN A 190 3.45 -27.97 -7.07
C ASN A 190 4.79 -27.49 -6.50
N LEU A 191 5.00 -26.17 -6.38
CA LEU A 191 6.24 -25.60 -5.85
C LEU A 191 6.10 -25.29 -4.35
N PRO A 192 7.14 -25.55 -3.53
CA PRO A 192 7.14 -25.22 -2.10
C PRO A 192 6.84 -23.73 -1.85
N GLY A 193 5.94 -23.42 -0.91
CA GLY A 193 5.50 -22.07 -0.58
C GLY A 193 4.50 -21.47 -1.59
N TYR A 194 4.74 -21.64 -2.89
CA TYR A 194 3.87 -21.10 -3.96
C TYR A 194 2.45 -21.70 -3.92
N ALA A 195 2.32 -23.00 -3.64
CA ALA A 195 1.02 -23.66 -3.54
C ALA A 195 0.13 -23.04 -2.46
N GLN A 196 0.67 -22.81 -1.25
CA GLN A 196 -0.07 -22.16 -0.17
C GLN A 196 -0.43 -20.71 -0.52
N ILE A 197 0.52 -19.96 -1.11
CA ILE A 197 0.28 -18.57 -1.55
C ILE A 197 -0.90 -18.53 -2.53
N ILE A 198 -0.88 -19.35 -3.58
CA ILE A 198 -1.94 -19.40 -4.59
C ILE A 198 -3.29 -19.78 -3.98
N GLN A 199 -3.33 -20.84 -3.16
CA GLN A 199 -4.57 -21.30 -2.54
C GLN A 199 -5.23 -20.21 -1.69
N MET A 200 -4.44 -19.48 -0.90
CA MET A 200 -4.94 -18.38 -0.07
C MET A 200 -5.46 -17.23 -0.94
N ILE A 201 -4.74 -16.88 -1.99
CA ILE A 201 -5.09 -15.78 -2.89
C ILE A 201 -6.34 -16.08 -3.70
N ASP A 202 -6.47 -17.30 -4.22
CA ASP A 202 -7.63 -17.70 -5.01
C ASP A 202 -8.92 -17.63 -4.18
N ALA A 203 -8.86 -17.92 -2.88
CA ALA A 203 -10.01 -17.72 -2.00
C ALA A 203 -10.46 -16.24 -1.96
N TYR A 204 -9.51 -15.30 -1.90
CA TYR A 204 -9.81 -13.86 -1.96
C TYR A 204 -10.32 -13.43 -3.34
N LEU A 205 -9.69 -13.88 -4.43
CA LEU A 205 -10.16 -13.59 -5.79
C LEU A 205 -11.60 -14.06 -6.00
N GLN A 206 -11.91 -15.28 -5.56
CA GLN A 206 -13.28 -15.81 -5.65
C GLN A 206 -14.28 -14.99 -4.81
N ALA A 207 -13.88 -14.53 -3.63
CA ALA A 207 -14.73 -13.68 -2.80
C ALA A 207 -15.02 -12.33 -3.49
N PHE A 208 -14.00 -11.67 -4.03
CA PHE A 208 -14.16 -10.39 -4.74
C PHE A 208 -15.01 -10.53 -6.01
N ARG A 209 -14.79 -11.59 -6.82
CA ARG A 209 -15.59 -11.86 -8.02
C ARG A 209 -17.07 -12.13 -7.72
N LYS A 210 -17.42 -12.66 -6.55
CA LYS A 210 -18.82 -12.93 -6.16
C LYS A 210 -19.58 -11.67 -5.78
N ILE A 211 -18.90 -10.63 -5.30
CA ILE A 211 -19.54 -9.36 -4.87
C ILE A 211 -20.01 -8.55 -6.10
N GLU A 212 -19.49 -8.82 -7.29
CA GLU A 212 -19.85 -8.12 -8.52
C GLU A 212 -21.04 -8.70 -9.29
N LYS A 213 -21.62 -9.83 -8.83
CA LYS A 213 -22.84 -10.42 -9.41
C LYS A 213 -24.08 -9.91 -8.70
#